data_AF-A0AAJ3D4T4-F1
#
_entry.id   AF-A0AAJ3D4T4-F1
#
_cell.length_a   1.000
_cell.length_b   1.000
_cell.length_c   1.000
_cell.angle_alpha   90.00
_cell.angle_beta   90.00
_cell.angle_gamma   90.00
#
_symmetry.space_group_name_H-M   'P 1'
#
loop_
_entity.id
_entity.type
_entity.pdbx_description
1 polymer ?
#
loop_
_entity_poly.entity_id
_entity_poly.type
_entity_poly.pdbx_seq_one_letter_code
_entity_poly.pdbx_strand_id
1 'polypeptide(L)'
;MQATDHDIPSAYATAQAHLQAGRLAQARRTATEALKTDGPNARLSLVLGQAHAAEDDDDHDDRAEAAYQEGLQAFPDDVELLAAYAELCLRSDYMDRPARFRRGPELAERLRELAPGSAQALRVEQIAAGKTMSGPKPPSPVRTQMHDARLVLTAVGDPAAAAAQARAHAEGRPDDARLATLAETLAALAGPGRAPLRWMVRFPQHTLVIRAALCSLILLAVPAFQWNDWARMAVVVAVAPSTLLQSVLRGARHRAGTRPFVAHAEPGTEHRAEPPAEPRDVPDFPVLPPVPAPSGRETAVACVVLAGFVAALVGSAVWGYQQYADYPRYTVAAPDRLRGYERLEDTPVQQLTESLMGESLAGDGGRPFAYVYGRKDQNLALVTVFGAVGDFHDMTSDAVESFHGDFESGLIGTGLTTNGTVSADPGRLGGAMRCLSYQALGGGLVNACTWGDKGSVGTVLSADSGRGLETAADLARAVREAVLHEEGGR
;
A
#
# COMPACT_ATOMS: atom_id res chain seq x y z
N MET A 1 -58.73 -19.56 10.40
CA MET A 1 -58.05 -18.32 10.01
C MET A 1 -57.19 -17.89 11.21
N GLN A 2 -55.94 -18.39 11.26
CA GLN A 2 -54.97 -18.09 12.30
C GLN A 2 -54.05 -17.01 11.74
N ALA A 3 -54.01 -15.83 12.38
CA ALA A 3 -53.03 -14.80 12.09
C ALA A 3 -51.69 -15.24 12.71
N THR A 4 -50.67 -15.25 11.86
CA THR A 4 -49.28 -15.57 12.15
C THR A 4 -48.70 -14.65 13.21
N ASP A 5 -48.17 -15.25 14.27
CA ASP A 5 -47.31 -14.63 15.29
C ASP A 5 -46.04 -14.11 14.58
N HIS A 6 -46.00 -12.81 14.28
CA HIS A 6 -44.79 -12.15 13.79
C HIS A 6 -43.86 -11.95 14.98
N ASP A 7 -42.59 -12.36 14.86
CA ASP A 7 -41.50 -11.96 15.77
C ASP A 7 -41.44 -10.44 15.83
N ILE A 8 -42.13 -9.84 16.80
CA ILE A 8 -42.03 -8.41 17.08
C ILE A 8 -40.64 -8.20 17.71
N PRO A 9 -39.72 -7.46 17.05
CA PRO A 9 -38.41 -7.20 17.64
C PRO A 9 -38.59 -6.52 18.99
N SER A 10 -37.86 -7.00 20.01
CA SER A 10 -37.92 -6.38 21.35
C SER A 10 -37.69 -4.87 21.25
N ALA A 11 -38.35 -4.09 22.10
CA ALA A 11 -38.25 -2.63 22.07
C ALA A 11 -36.79 -2.15 22.19
N TYR A 12 -35.95 -2.90 22.93
CA TYR A 12 -34.50 -2.69 22.99
C TYR A 12 -33.83 -2.89 21.63
N ALA A 13 -34.11 -3.98 20.91
CA ALA A 13 -33.50 -4.24 19.61
C ALA A 13 -33.83 -3.12 18.60
N THR A 14 -35.08 -2.64 18.61
CA THR A 14 -35.51 -1.51 17.79
C THR A 14 -34.80 -0.20 18.18
N ALA A 15 -34.76 0.13 19.47
CA ALA A 15 -34.08 1.32 19.96
C ALA A 15 -32.57 1.30 19.64
N GLN A 16 -31.92 0.15 19.83
CA GLN A 16 -30.51 -0.06 19.53
C GLN A 16 -30.22 0.07 18.03
N ALA A 17 -31.10 -0.46 17.17
CA ALA A 17 -30.97 -0.32 15.72
C ALA A 17 -31.12 1.15 15.28
N HIS A 18 -31.99 1.93 15.94
CA HIS A 18 -32.09 3.37 15.71
C HIS A 18 -30.82 4.12 16.14
N LEU A 19 -30.26 3.78 17.31
CA LEU A 19 -29.01 4.37 17.81
C LEU A 19 -27.85 4.10 16.84
N GLN A 20 -27.65 2.85 16.42
CA GLN A 20 -26.61 2.46 15.48
C GLN A 20 -26.76 3.11 14.10
N ALA A 21 -28.00 3.42 13.69
CA ALA A 21 -28.28 4.11 12.44
C ALA A 21 -28.22 5.65 12.56
N GLY A 22 -27.79 6.21 13.70
CA GLY A 22 -27.71 7.66 13.94
C GLY A 22 -29.09 8.33 14.05
N ARG A 23 -30.16 7.56 14.18
CA ARG A 23 -31.54 8.06 14.34
C ARG A 23 -31.83 8.34 15.81
N LEU A 24 -31.11 9.30 16.39
CA LEU A 24 -31.07 9.54 17.83
C LEU A 24 -32.46 9.87 18.40
N ALA A 25 -33.23 10.75 17.74
CA ALA A 25 -34.59 11.09 18.16
C ALA A 25 -35.57 9.90 18.14
N GLN A 26 -35.40 8.95 17.21
CA GLN A 26 -36.18 7.72 17.16
C GLN A 26 -35.74 6.75 18.27
N ALA A 27 -34.44 6.59 18.49
CA ALA A 27 -33.90 5.77 19.57
C ALA A 27 -34.41 6.23 20.95
N ARG A 28 -34.37 7.55 21.22
CA ARG A 28 -34.89 8.14 22.46
C ARG A 28 -36.38 7.88 22.65
N ARG A 29 -37.19 8.09 21.60
CA ARG A 29 -38.65 7.85 21.66
C ARG A 29 -38.97 6.40 21.94
N THR A 30 -38.36 5.47 21.20
CA THR A 30 -38.59 4.04 21.39
C THR A 30 -38.16 3.59 22.79
N ALA A 31 -36.98 4.01 23.26
CA ALA A 31 -36.50 3.65 24.59
C ALA A 31 -37.38 4.23 25.71
N THR A 32 -37.80 5.50 25.58
CA THR A 32 -38.65 6.17 26.58
C THR A 32 -40.03 5.51 26.69
N GLU A 33 -40.69 5.22 25.57
CA GLU A 33 -42.02 4.59 25.60
C GLU A 33 -41.97 3.17 26.14
N ALA A 34 -40.90 2.42 25.83
CA ALA A 34 -40.68 1.10 26.38
C ALA A 34 -40.42 1.15 27.91
N LEU A 35 -39.58 2.07 28.39
CA LEU A 35 -39.35 2.24 29.83
C LEU A 35 -40.62 2.63 30.60
N LYS A 36 -41.52 3.41 29.98
CA LYS A 36 -42.83 3.76 30.58
C LYS A 36 -43.81 2.59 30.61
N THR A 37 -43.82 1.77 29.56
CA THR A 37 -44.82 0.71 29.38
C THR A 37 -44.41 -0.58 30.09
N ASP A 38 -43.13 -0.95 29.95
CA ASP A 38 -42.61 -2.25 30.37
C ASP A 38 -41.86 -2.17 31.72
N GLY A 39 -41.62 -0.96 32.23
CA GLY A 39 -40.89 -0.71 33.47
C GLY A 39 -39.37 -0.58 33.27
N PRO A 40 -38.61 -0.48 34.38
CA PRO A 40 -37.18 -0.20 34.34
C PRO A 40 -36.41 -1.35 33.67
N ASN A 41 -35.51 -1.00 32.76
CA ASN A 41 -34.65 -1.97 32.06
C ASN A 41 -33.26 -1.36 31.83
N ALA A 42 -32.21 -2.07 32.25
CA ALA A 42 -30.84 -1.57 32.18
C ALA A 42 -30.39 -1.24 30.75
N ARG A 43 -30.73 -2.10 29.78
CA ARG A 43 -30.33 -1.94 28.38
C ARG A 43 -31.08 -0.80 27.70
N LEU A 44 -32.37 -0.62 27.99
CA LEU A 44 -33.14 0.52 27.47
C LEU A 44 -32.66 1.84 28.07
N SER A 45 -32.31 1.85 29.37
CA SER A 45 -31.74 3.02 30.04
C SER A 45 -30.38 3.41 29.46
N LEU A 46 -29.53 2.41 29.18
CA LEU A 46 -28.24 2.58 28.51
C LEU A 46 -28.41 3.20 27.12
N VAL A 47 -29.32 2.67 26.30
CA VAL A 47 -29.58 3.18 24.95
C VAL A 47 -30.15 4.59 24.99
N LEU A 48 -31.05 4.88 25.93
CA LEU A 48 -31.60 6.23 26.11
C LEU A 48 -30.51 7.23 26.46
N GLY A 49 -29.64 6.88 27.42
CA GLY A 49 -28.51 7.72 27.81
C GLY A 49 -27.49 7.92 26.69
N GLN A 50 -27.15 6.87 25.94
CA GLN A 50 -26.24 6.96 24.79
C GLN A 50 -26.83 7.81 23.65
N ALA A 51 -28.13 7.71 23.39
CA ALA A 51 -28.82 8.50 22.38
C ALA A 51 -28.92 9.99 22.75
N HIS A 52 -28.85 10.32 24.05
CA HIS A 52 -28.76 11.69 24.53
C HIS A 52 -27.31 12.20 24.45
N ALA A 53 -26.34 11.46 25.02
CA ALA A 53 -24.93 11.85 25.00
C ALA A 53 -24.35 12.00 23.58
N ALA A 54 -24.93 11.34 22.57
CA ALA A 54 -24.50 11.46 21.18
C ALA A 54 -24.88 12.80 20.51
N GLU A 55 -25.78 13.60 21.09
CA GLU A 55 -26.12 14.93 20.57
C GLU A 55 -25.09 16.00 20.97
N ASP A 56 -24.26 15.71 22.00
CA ASP A 56 -23.11 16.52 22.42
C ASP A 56 -23.47 18.00 22.72
N ASP A 57 -24.61 18.21 23.39
CA ASP A 57 -25.04 19.50 23.94
C ASP A 57 -25.41 19.39 25.43
N ASP A 58 -25.32 20.51 26.16
CA ASP A 58 -25.49 20.54 27.62
C ASP A 58 -26.86 20.02 28.10
N ASP A 59 -27.93 20.34 27.37
CA ASP A 59 -29.29 19.93 27.71
C ASP A 59 -29.45 18.41 27.52
N HIS A 60 -28.83 17.85 26.49
CA HIS A 60 -28.81 16.42 26.23
C HIS A 60 -27.88 15.66 27.17
N ASP A 61 -26.77 16.24 27.61
CA ASP A 61 -25.93 15.66 28.64
C ASP A 61 -26.63 15.56 30.00
N ASP A 62 -27.40 16.60 30.38
CA ASP A 62 -28.23 16.57 31.60
C ASP A 62 -29.27 15.44 31.52
N ARG A 63 -29.86 15.21 30.34
CA ARG A 63 -30.80 14.10 30.13
C ARG A 63 -30.13 12.73 30.03
N ALA A 64 -28.92 12.65 29.49
CA ALA A 64 -28.13 11.42 29.46
C ALA A 64 -27.80 10.98 30.89
N GLU A 65 -27.35 11.91 31.73
CA GLU A 65 -27.08 11.67 33.14
C GLU A 65 -28.33 11.19 33.89
N ALA A 66 -29.49 11.83 33.67
CA ALA A 66 -30.74 11.39 34.28
C ALA A 66 -31.11 9.94 33.89
N ALA A 67 -31.01 9.59 32.60
CA ALA A 67 -31.29 8.24 32.12
C ALA A 67 -30.36 7.18 32.73
N TYR A 68 -29.06 7.49 32.87
CA TYR A 68 -28.11 6.59 33.52
C TYR A 68 -28.39 6.43 35.02
N GLN A 69 -28.70 7.53 35.72
CA GLN A 69 -29.03 7.48 37.14
C GLN A 69 -30.32 6.68 37.41
N GLU A 70 -31.37 6.89 36.63
CA GLU A 70 -32.62 6.11 36.73
C GLU A 70 -32.36 4.62 36.48
N GLY A 71 -31.54 4.29 35.47
CA GLY A 71 -31.11 2.92 35.22
C GLY A 71 -30.35 2.30 36.40
N LEU A 72 -29.38 3.01 36.96
CA LEU A 72 -28.56 2.54 38.08
C LEU A 72 -29.33 2.49 39.41
N GLN A 73 -30.43 3.23 39.57
CA GLN A 73 -31.31 3.07 40.74
C GLN A 73 -31.99 1.68 40.74
N ALA A 74 -32.37 1.17 39.56
CA ALA A 74 -32.97 -0.16 39.41
C ALA A 74 -31.92 -1.27 39.29
N PHE A 75 -30.75 -0.97 38.70
CA PHE A 75 -29.69 -1.93 38.38
C PHE A 75 -28.32 -1.39 38.83
N PRO A 76 -28.04 -1.35 40.14
CA PRO A 76 -26.87 -0.64 40.68
C PRO A 76 -25.51 -1.23 40.26
N ASP A 77 -25.47 -2.51 39.90
CA ASP A 77 -24.25 -3.24 39.53
C ASP A 77 -24.17 -3.55 38.02
N ASP A 78 -25.02 -2.93 37.18
CA ASP A 78 -24.93 -3.11 35.72
C ASP A 78 -23.66 -2.46 35.16
N VAL A 79 -22.76 -3.31 34.67
CA VAL A 79 -21.40 -2.94 34.22
C VAL A 79 -21.44 -1.96 33.03
N GLU A 80 -22.40 -2.10 32.12
CA GLU A 80 -22.49 -1.25 30.93
C GLU A 80 -23.05 0.14 31.27
N LEU A 81 -24.06 0.21 32.14
CA LEU A 81 -24.58 1.47 32.67
C LEU A 81 -23.53 2.22 33.49
N LEU A 82 -22.83 1.52 34.40
CA LEU A 82 -21.75 2.12 35.19
C LEU A 82 -20.63 2.66 34.29
N ALA A 83 -20.26 1.91 33.26
CA ALA A 83 -19.24 2.34 32.32
C ALA A 83 -19.69 3.58 31.53
N ALA A 84 -20.86 3.55 30.90
CA ALA A 84 -21.37 4.67 30.11
C ALA A 84 -21.54 5.94 30.97
N TYR A 85 -21.99 5.78 32.22
CA TYR A 85 -22.15 6.91 33.13
C TYR A 85 -20.80 7.49 33.57
N ALA A 86 -19.84 6.63 33.92
CA ALA A 86 -18.49 7.06 34.26
C ALA A 86 -17.83 7.81 33.09
N GLU A 87 -18.01 7.33 31.85
CA GLU A 87 -17.51 8.00 30.65
C GLU A 87 -18.08 9.41 30.48
N LEU A 88 -19.40 9.58 30.64
CA LEU A 88 -20.04 10.90 30.58
C LEU A 88 -19.46 11.84 31.65
N CYS A 89 -19.33 11.33 32.89
CA CYS A 89 -18.84 12.12 34.01
C CYS A 89 -17.40 12.56 33.85
N LEU A 90 -16.51 11.66 33.43
CA LEU A 90 -15.09 11.95 33.28
C LEU A 90 -14.77 12.86 32.09
N ARG A 91 -15.66 12.93 31.09
CA ARG A 91 -15.53 13.83 29.93
C ARG A 91 -16.09 15.23 30.17
N SER A 92 -16.85 15.40 31.24
CA SER A 92 -17.46 16.69 31.57
C SER A 92 -16.40 17.72 31.95
N ASP A 93 -16.59 18.99 31.58
CA ASP A 93 -15.70 20.05 32.04
C ASP A 93 -15.85 20.23 33.56
N TYR A 94 -14.73 20.15 34.28
CA TYR A 94 -14.70 20.36 35.73
C TYR A 94 -15.16 21.77 36.11
N MET A 95 -14.90 22.77 35.28
CA MET A 95 -15.25 24.18 35.55
C MET A 95 -16.75 24.42 35.37
N ASP A 96 -17.37 23.80 34.35
CA ASP A 96 -18.79 24.00 34.04
C ASP A 96 -19.69 23.06 34.83
N ARG A 97 -19.29 21.79 35.01
CA ARG A 97 -20.09 20.73 35.65
C ARG A 97 -19.29 20.01 36.76
N PRO A 98 -18.85 20.71 37.83
CA PRO A 98 -17.98 20.14 38.87
C PRO A 98 -18.60 18.99 39.68
N ALA A 99 -19.94 18.96 39.81
CA ALA A 99 -20.63 17.87 40.49
C ALA A 99 -20.61 16.58 39.67
N ARG A 100 -20.86 16.67 38.36
CA ARG A 100 -20.82 15.53 37.44
C ARG A 100 -19.41 14.98 37.29
N PHE A 101 -18.42 15.86 37.11
CA PHE A 101 -17.01 15.46 37.03
C PHE A 101 -16.54 14.64 38.25
N ARG A 102 -16.93 15.06 39.47
CA ARG A 102 -16.56 14.36 40.71
C ARG A 102 -17.15 12.95 40.86
N ARG A 103 -18.27 12.64 40.21
CA ARG A 103 -18.87 11.29 40.23
C ARG A 103 -18.10 10.29 39.37
N GLY A 104 -17.34 10.76 38.37
CA GLY A 104 -16.60 9.90 37.44
C GLY A 104 -15.63 8.93 38.13
N PRO A 105 -14.74 9.38 39.02
CA PRO A 105 -13.84 8.50 39.77
C PRO A 105 -14.55 7.46 40.65
N GLU A 106 -15.67 7.83 41.30
CA GLU A 106 -16.43 6.91 42.15
C GLU A 106 -17.05 5.77 41.33
N LEU A 107 -17.62 6.09 40.17
CA LEU A 107 -18.16 5.10 39.23
C LEU A 107 -17.06 4.22 38.62
N ALA A 108 -15.88 4.79 38.34
CA ALA A 108 -14.73 4.05 37.84
C ALA A 108 -14.19 3.04 38.86
N GLU A 109 -14.14 3.43 40.14
CA GLU A 109 -13.78 2.54 41.25
C GLU A 109 -14.77 1.37 41.35
N ARG A 110 -16.08 1.68 41.35
CA ARG A 110 -17.13 0.67 41.41
C ARG A 110 -17.07 -0.33 40.25
N LEU A 111 -16.80 0.18 39.05
CA LEU A 111 -16.64 -0.65 37.85
C LEU A 111 -15.41 -1.57 37.95
N ARG A 112 -14.32 -1.11 38.54
CA ARG A 112 -13.11 -1.92 38.79
C ARG A 112 -13.37 -3.03 39.80
N GLU A 113 -14.14 -2.75 40.86
CA GLU A 113 -14.53 -3.75 41.85
C GLU A 113 -15.41 -4.85 41.25
N LEU A 114 -16.41 -4.47 40.44
CA LEU A 114 -17.39 -5.40 39.88
C LEU A 114 -16.84 -6.21 38.70
N ALA A 115 -16.02 -5.60 37.85
CA ALA A 115 -15.54 -6.21 36.61
C ALA A 115 -14.04 -5.92 36.36
N PRO A 116 -13.14 -6.42 37.24
CA PRO A 116 -11.71 -6.14 37.15
C PRO A 116 -11.12 -6.67 35.84
N GLY A 117 -10.40 -5.80 35.11
CA GLY A 117 -9.77 -6.15 33.84
C GLY A 117 -10.71 -6.27 32.63
N SER A 118 -12.01 -5.96 32.80
CA SER A 118 -12.96 -5.88 31.70
C SER A 118 -12.60 -4.75 30.72
N ALA A 119 -13.09 -4.86 29.49
CA ALA A 119 -12.86 -3.82 28.47
C ALA A 119 -13.47 -2.47 28.87
N GLN A 120 -14.59 -2.52 29.60
CA GLN A 120 -15.34 -1.40 30.14
C GLN A 120 -14.53 -0.71 31.25
N ALA A 121 -14.06 -1.46 32.25
CA ALA A 121 -13.22 -0.94 33.33
C ALA A 121 -11.93 -0.30 32.79
N LEU A 122 -11.22 -1.00 31.90
CA LEU A 122 -9.99 -0.49 31.30
C LEU A 122 -10.21 0.78 30.47
N ARG A 123 -11.37 0.91 29.80
CA ARG A 123 -11.71 2.10 29.01
C ARG A 123 -12.02 3.29 29.91
N VAL A 124 -12.81 3.11 30.97
CA VAL A 124 -13.11 4.16 31.94
C VAL A 124 -11.85 4.62 32.67
N GLU A 125 -10.98 3.70 33.07
CA GLU A 125 -9.67 4.01 33.66
C GLU A 125 -8.80 4.88 32.74
N GLN A 126 -8.81 4.61 31.44
CA GLN A 126 -8.08 5.41 30.45
C GLN A 126 -8.62 6.83 30.35
N ILE A 127 -9.95 7.01 30.45
CA ILE A 127 -10.58 8.32 30.41
C ILE A 127 -10.28 9.07 31.72
N ALA A 128 -10.36 8.38 32.86
CA ALA A 128 -10.06 8.94 34.19
C ALA A 128 -8.60 9.39 34.32
N ALA A 129 -7.67 8.73 33.64
CA ALA A 129 -6.27 9.11 33.57
C ALA A 129 -5.99 10.40 32.75
N GLY A 130 -7.03 11.07 32.25
CA GLY A 130 -7.05 12.49 31.89
C GLY A 130 -5.77 13.06 31.28
N LYS A 131 -5.56 12.87 29.97
CA LYS A 131 -4.65 13.68 29.13
C LYS A 131 -3.35 14.19 29.82
N THR A 132 -2.59 13.32 30.50
CA THR A 132 -1.15 13.51 30.71
C THR A 132 -0.47 12.14 30.64
N MET A 133 0.44 11.97 29.68
CA MET A 133 1.19 10.73 29.53
C MET A 133 2.09 10.48 30.74
N SER A 134 1.75 9.48 31.54
CA SER A 134 2.70 8.59 32.19
C SER A 134 2.10 7.19 32.44
N GLY A 135 1.12 6.79 31.64
CA GLY A 135 0.58 5.43 31.62
C GLY A 135 0.92 4.74 30.29
N PRO A 136 1.31 3.45 30.28
CA PRO A 136 1.52 2.75 29.03
C PRO A 136 0.22 2.76 28.21
N LYS A 137 0.28 3.30 26.99
CA LYS A 137 -0.83 3.24 26.03
C LYS A 137 -1.34 1.79 25.96
N PRO A 138 -2.66 1.55 26.04
CA PRO A 138 -3.20 0.19 25.95
C PRO A 138 -2.72 -0.47 24.65
N PRO A 139 -2.40 -1.78 24.70
CA PRO A 139 -1.91 -2.52 23.54
C PRO A 139 -2.95 -2.48 22.43
N SER A 140 -2.50 -2.35 21.17
CA SER A 140 -3.43 -2.36 20.04
C SER A 140 -4.18 -3.70 19.95
N PRO A 141 -5.43 -3.73 19.46
CA PRO A 141 -6.19 -4.98 19.33
C PRO A 141 -5.44 -6.07 18.55
N VAL A 142 -4.66 -5.65 17.54
CA VAL A 142 -3.80 -6.55 16.75
C VAL A 142 -2.66 -7.11 17.60
N ARG A 143 -2.03 -6.30 18.47
CA ARG A 143 -0.97 -6.76 19.38
C ARG A 143 -1.51 -7.76 20.39
N THR A 144 -2.68 -7.49 20.98
CA THR A 144 -3.34 -8.41 21.92
C THR A 144 -3.69 -9.74 21.24
N GLN A 145 -4.37 -9.68 20.09
CA GLN A 145 -4.73 -10.88 19.32
C GLN A 145 -3.51 -11.72 18.90
N MET A 146 -2.43 -11.08 18.46
CA MET A 146 -1.18 -11.76 18.09
C MET A 146 -0.46 -12.35 19.30
N HIS A 147 -0.48 -11.66 20.44
CA HIS A 147 0.13 -12.14 21.68
C HIS A 147 -0.59 -13.39 22.19
N ASP A 148 -1.92 -13.35 22.28
CA ASP A 148 -2.74 -14.45 22.77
C ASP A 148 -2.64 -15.67 21.85
N ALA A 149 -2.74 -15.46 20.53
CA ALA A 149 -2.60 -16.53 19.55
C ALA A 149 -1.20 -17.16 19.60
N ARG A 150 -0.14 -16.36 19.76
CA ARG A 150 1.22 -16.87 19.92
C ARG A 150 1.33 -17.74 21.17
N LEU A 151 0.83 -17.25 22.31
CA LEU A 151 0.93 -17.93 23.60
C LEU A 151 0.26 -19.31 23.57
N VAL A 152 -0.97 -19.39 23.04
CA VAL A 152 -1.67 -20.68 22.88
C VAL A 152 -0.98 -21.58 21.86
N LEU A 153 -0.57 -21.05 20.70
CA LEU A 153 0.15 -21.85 19.68
C LEU A 153 1.49 -22.37 20.18
N THR A 154 2.14 -21.70 21.13
CA THR A 154 3.37 -22.19 21.76
C THR A 154 3.10 -23.21 22.85
N ALA A 155 2.04 -23.05 23.64
CA ALA A 155 1.70 -23.96 24.72
C ALA A 155 1.15 -25.30 24.20
N VAL A 156 0.24 -25.27 23.24
CA VAL A 156 -0.44 -26.46 22.72
C VAL A 156 0.36 -27.13 21.60
N GLY A 157 1.17 -26.37 20.85
CA GLY A 157 2.03 -26.85 19.77
C GLY A 157 1.28 -27.19 18.47
N ASP A 158 0.24 -28.03 18.55
CA ASP A 158 -0.62 -28.40 17.42
C ASP A 158 -1.70 -27.33 17.14
N PRO A 159 -1.77 -26.75 15.93
CA PRO A 159 -2.73 -25.70 15.62
C PRO A 159 -4.20 -26.15 15.63
N ALA A 160 -4.49 -27.41 15.30
CA ALA A 160 -5.87 -27.91 15.30
C ALA A 160 -6.38 -28.10 16.74
N ALA A 161 -5.57 -28.72 17.60
CA ALA A 161 -5.83 -28.82 19.04
C ALA A 161 -5.95 -27.45 19.70
N ALA A 162 -5.06 -26.49 19.36
CA ALA A 162 -5.12 -25.13 19.88
C ALA A 162 -6.45 -24.43 19.55
N ALA A 163 -6.94 -24.60 18.32
CA ALA A 163 -8.22 -24.05 17.90
C ALA A 163 -9.41 -24.72 18.59
N ALA A 164 -9.37 -26.05 18.75
CA ALA A 164 -10.42 -26.82 19.43
C ALA A 164 -10.53 -26.44 20.93
N GLN A 165 -9.39 -26.35 21.63
CA GLN A 165 -9.36 -25.94 23.03
C GLN A 165 -9.84 -24.50 23.22
N ALA A 166 -9.34 -23.55 22.40
CA ALA A 166 -9.79 -22.17 22.48
C ALA A 166 -11.30 -22.01 22.22
N ARG A 167 -11.86 -22.84 21.34
CA ARG A 167 -13.30 -22.87 21.09
C ARG A 167 -14.08 -23.37 22.31
N ALA A 168 -13.68 -24.49 22.90
CA ALA A 168 -14.32 -25.01 24.11
C ALA A 168 -14.30 -24.00 25.27
N HIS A 169 -13.19 -23.29 25.45
CA HIS A 169 -13.09 -22.24 26.48
C HIS A 169 -13.93 -21.00 26.18
N ALA A 170 -14.05 -20.59 24.91
CA ALA A 170 -14.93 -19.50 24.52
C ALA A 170 -16.42 -19.87 24.67
N GLU A 171 -16.79 -21.13 24.46
CA GLU A 171 -18.15 -21.62 24.68
C GLU A 171 -18.51 -21.68 26.18
N GLY A 172 -17.54 -21.99 27.05
CA GLY A 172 -17.72 -21.96 28.50
C GLY A 172 -17.78 -20.54 29.12
N ARG A 173 -17.40 -19.49 28.38
CA ARG A 173 -17.45 -18.08 28.80
C ARG A 173 -17.94 -17.18 27.65
N PRO A 174 -19.25 -17.22 27.33
CA PRO A 174 -19.80 -16.51 26.17
C PRO A 174 -19.66 -14.98 26.24
N ASP A 175 -19.57 -14.42 27.45
CA ASP A 175 -19.34 -12.98 27.68
C ASP A 175 -17.89 -12.51 27.39
N ASP A 176 -16.93 -13.41 27.25
CA ASP A 176 -15.53 -13.05 27.07
C ASP A 176 -15.17 -12.82 25.59
N ALA A 177 -15.27 -11.56 25.15
CA ALA A 177 -14.92 -11.13 23.80
C ALA A 177 -13.45 -11.42 23.41
N ARG A 178 -12.53 -11.50 24.38
CA ARG A 178 -11.12 -11.82 24.14
C ARG A 178 -10.95 -13.30 23.80
N LEU A 179 -11.60 -14.19 24.55
CA LEU A 179 -11.63 -15.63 24.25
C LEU A 179 -12.36 -15.93 22.93
N ALA A 180 -13.47 -15.25 22.65
CA ALA A 180 -14.17 -15.38 21.37
C ALA A 180 -13.28 -14.97 20.18
N THR A 181 -12.56 -13.85 20.30
CA THR A 181 -11.59 -13.40 19.28
C THR A 181 -10.45 -14.39 19.11
N LEU A 182 -9.92 -14.94 20.19
CA LEU A 182 -8.84 -15.93 20.17
C LEU A 182 -9.26 -17.22 19.48
N ALA A 183 -10.45 -17.75 19.79
CA ALA A 183 -11.01 -18.94 19.17
C ALA A 183 -11.15 -18.77 17.64
N GLU A 184 -11.73 -17.66 17.19
CA GLU A 184 -11.88 -17.34 15.76
C GLU A 184 -10.53 -17.13 15.07
N THR A 185 -9.54 -16.62 15.78
CA THR A 185 -8.18 -16.40 15.26
C THR A 185 -7.46 -17.72 15.06
N LEU A 186 -7.47 -18.60 16.06
CA LEU A 186 -6.81 -19.91 16.00
C LEU A 186 -7.50 -20.82 14.98
N ALA A 187 -8.83 -20.79 14.88
CA ALA A 187 -9.57 -21.50 13.83
C ALA A 187 -9.14 -21.05 12.42
N ALA A 188 -8.99 -19.74 12.19
CA ALA A 188 -8.54 -19.23 10.90
C ALA A 188 -7.08 -19.59 10.59
N LEU A 189 -6.22 -19.67 11.62
CA LEU A 189 -4.82 -20.06 11.49
C LEU A 189 -4.61 -21.57 11.38
N ALA A 190 -5.55 -22.40 11.82
CA ALA A 190 -5.48 -23.86 11.75
C ALA A 190 -5.68 -24.41 10.33
N GLY A 191 -6.28 -23.63 9.43
CA GLY A 191 -6.56 -24.05 8.06
C GLY A 191 -5.35 -24.51 7.23
N PRO A 192 -5.58 -25.28 6.15
CA PRO A 192 -4.53 -25.72 5.24
C PRO A 192 -3.83 -24.52 4.57
N GLY A 193 -2.53 -24.64 4.30
CA GLY A 193 -1.73 -23.58 3.68
C GLY A 193 -1.40 -22.37 4.58
N ARG A 194 -1.83 -22.35 5.84
CA ARG A 194 -1.61 -21.23 6.79
C ARG A 194 -0.31 -21.33 7.60
N ALA A 195 0.56 -22.29 7.29
CA ALA A 195 1.87 -22.46 7.91
C ALA A 195 2.73 -21.18 7.95
N PRO A 196 2.88 -20.40 6.85
CA PRO A 196 3.66 -19.16 6.89
C PRO A 196 3.05 -18.12 7.85
N LEU A 197 1.71 -18.00 7.89
CA LEU A 197 1.04 -17.08 8.82
C LEU A 197 1.26 -17.49 10.28
N ARG A 198 1.22 -18.79 10.58
CA ARG A 198 1.54 -19.31 11.92
C ARG A 198 2.99 -19.01 12.32
N TRP A 199 3.93 -19.11 11.39
CA TRP A 199 5.32 -18.70 11.63
C TRP A 199 5.43 -17.21 11.96
N MET A 200 4.69 -16.35 11.25
CA MET A 200 4.66 -14.91 11.51
C MET A 200 4.08 -14.55 12.89
N VAL A 201 3.08 -15.30 13.36
CA VAL A 201 2.53 -15.16 14.72
C VAL A 201 3.53 -15.60 15.78
N ARG A 202 4.23 -16.72 15.56
CA ARG A 202 5.23 -17.24 16.50
C ARG A 202 6.48 -16.37 16.61
N PHE A 203 6.93 -15.77 15.50
CA PHE A 203 8.20 -15.06 15.40
C PHE A 203 8.07 -13.65 14.79
N PRO A 204 7.28 -12.73 15.40
CA PRO A 204 6.94 -11.44 14.79
C PRO A 204 8.17 -10.57 14.49
N GLN A 205 9.20 -10.60 15.35
CA GLN A 205 10.44 -9.83 15.15
C GLN A 205 11.28 -10.37 13.98
N HIS A 206 11.41 -11.70 13.86
CA HIS A 206 12.13 -12.31 12.73
C HIS A 206 11.41 -12.02 11.41
N THR A 207 10.08 -12.12 11.40
CA THR A 207 9.27 -11.76 10.24
C THR A 207 9.49 -10.31 9.82
N LEU A 208 9.50 -9.38 10.78
CA LEU A 208 9.71 -7.96 10.51
C LEU A 208 11.07 -7.72 9.86
N VAL A 209 12.14 -8.29 10.42
CA VAL A 209 13.51 -8.15 9.92
C VAL A 209 13.69 -8.79 8.55
N ILE A 210 13.27 -10.05 8.36
CA ILE A 210 13.40 -10.76 7.09
C ILE A 210 12.67 -10.02 5.98
N ARG A 211 11.44 -9.56 6.24
CA ARG A 211 10.65 -8.82 5.26
C ARG A 211 11.33 -7.50 4.89
N ALA A 212 11.80 -6.75 5.87
CA ALA A 212 12.49 -5.49 5.61
C ALA A 212 13.79 -5.68 4.82
N ALA A 213 14.58 -6.71 5.15
CA ALA A 213 15.76 -7.09 4.41
C ALA A 213 15.43 -7.47 2.96
N LEU A 214 14.39 -8.29 2.74
CA LEU A 214 13.94 -8.67 1.41
C LEU A 214 13.47 -7.46 0.59
N CYS A 215 12.67 -6.56 1.16
CA CYS A 215 12.22 -5.36 0.46
C CYS A 215 13.39 -4.43 0.13
N SER A 216 14.32 -4.24 1.07
CA SER A 216 15.52 -3.41 0.87
C SER A 216 16.42 -3.99 -0.23
N LEU A 217 16.59 -5.31 -0.25
CA LEU A 217 17.35 -6.01 -1.28
C LEU A 217 16.71 -5.84 -2.66
N ILE A 218 15.39 -5.99 -2.78
CA ILE A 218 14.69 -5.75 -4.05
C ILE A 218 14.88 -4.31 -4.52
N LEU A 219 14.70 -3.33 -3.63
CA LEU A 219 14.85 -1.91 -3.98
C LEU A 219 16.25 -1.58 -4.48
N LEU A 220 17.30 -2.12 -3.85
CA LEU A 220 18.69 -1.87 -4.25
C LEU A 220 19.13 -2.71 -5.47
N ALA A 221 18.54 -3.89 -5.68
CA ALA A 221 18.87 -4.74 -6.83
C ALA A 221 18.46 -4.11 -8.17
N VAL A 222 17.34 -3.38 -8.21
CA VAL A 222 16.85 -2.74 -9.44
C VAL A 222 17.89 -1.82 -10.09
N PRO A 223 18.40 -0.77 -9.40
CA PRO A 223 19.46 0.07 -9.97
C PRO A 223 20.81 -0.66 -10.10
N ALA A 224 21.13 -1.61 -9.22
CA ALA A 224 22.40 -2.34 -9.27
C ALA A 224 22.54 -3.25 -10.52
N PHE A 225 21.44 -3.87 -10.95
CA PHE A 225 21.41 -4.76 -12.12
C PHE A 225 20.77 -4.14 -13.36
N GLN A 226 20.44 -2.84 -13.32
CA GLN A 226 19.74 -2.12 -14.40
C GLN A 226 18.46 -2.84 -14.84
N TRP A 227 17.73 -3.42 -13.89
CA TRP A 227 16.46 -4.07 -14.17
C TRP A 227 15.39 -3.04 -14.48
N ASN A 228 14.39 -3.45 -15.25
CA ASN A 228 13.19 -2.66 -15.50
C ASN A 228 12.53 -2.27 -14.16
N ASP A 229 12.04 -1.02 -14.06
CA ASP A 229 11.34 -0.49 -12.90
C ASP A 229 10.16 -1.36 -12.42
N TRP A 230 9.55 -2.13 -13.32
CA TRP A 230 8.54 -3.14 -12.95
C TRP A 230 9.03 -4.19 -11.95
N ALA A 231 10.34 -4.47 -11.91
CA ALA A 231 10.93 -5.36 -10.92
C ALA A 231 10.73 -4.86 -9.47
N ARG A 232 10.53 -3.54 -9.26
CA ARG A 232 10.17 -2.99 -7.94
C ARG A 232 8.83 -3.51 -7.44
N MET A 233 7.93 -3.98 -8.32
CA MET A 233 6.66 -4.61 -7.93
C MET A 233 6.84 -5.91 -7.14
N ALA A 234 8.02 -6.53 -7.18
CA ALA A 234 8.33 -7.66 -6.30
C ALA A 234 8.24 -7.31 -4.80
N VAL A 235 8.36 -6.02 -4.43
CA VAL A 235 8.09 -5.55 -3.05
C VAL A 235 6.64 -5.84 -2.64
N VAL A 236 5.67 -5.70 -3.55
CA VAL A 236 4.26 -6.00 -3.26
C VAL A 236 4.09 -7.47 -2.89
N VAL A 237 4.74 -8.36 -3.62
CA VAL A 237 4.75 -9.81 -3.34
C VAL A 237 5.38 -10.09 -1.96
N ALA A 238 6.46 -9.40 -1.61
CA ALA A 238 7.12 -9.53 -0.31
C ALA A 238 6.24 -9.07 0.87
N VAL A 239 5.33 -8.12 0.64
CA VAL A 239 4.42 -7.58 1.68
C VAL A 239 3.09 -8.36 1.76
N ALA A 240 2.70 -9.08 0.70
CA ALA A 240 1.42 -9.81 0.60
C ALA A 240 1.10 -10.76 1.78
N PRO A 241 2.05 -11.54 2.35
CA PRO A 241 1.75 -12.37 3.52
C PRO A 241 1.31 -11.56 4.74
N SER A 242 1.80 -10.34 4.90
CA SER A 242 1.46 -9.45 6.02
C SER A 242 0.08 -8.82 5.86
N THR A 243 -0.29 -8.44 4.64
CA THR A 243 -1.65 -7.95 4.35
C THR A 243 -2.66 -9.07 4.52
N LEU A 244 -2.33 -10.29 4.09
CA LEU A 244 -3.13 -11.49 4.33
C LEU A 244 -3.28 -11.81 5.82
N LEU A 245 -2.21 -11.71 6.61
CA LEU A 245 -2.31 -11.89 8.06
C LEU A 245 -3.26 -10.85 8.67
N GLN A 246 -3.11 -9.58 8.32
CA GLN A 246 -3.98 -8.52 8.83
C GLN A 246 -5.45 -8.71 8.44
N SER A 247 -5.74 -9.16 7.21
CA SER A 247 -7.11 -9.43 6.78
C SER A 247 -7.73 -10.60 7.54
N VAL A 248 -6.96 -11.67 7.79
CA VAL A 248 -7.38 -12.81 8.62
C VAL A 248 -7.70 -12.36 10.04
N LEU A 249 -6.83 -11.55 10.66
CA LEU A 249 -7.02 -11.04 12.02
C LEU A 249 -8.24 -10.12 12.12
N ARG A 250 -8.47 -9.25 11.12
CA ARG A 250 -9.67 -8.41 11.01
C ARG A 250 -10.94 -9.26 10.88
N GLY A 251 -10.93 -10.25 9.99
CA GLY A 251 -12.06 -11.15 9.79
C GLY A 251 -12.42 -11.96 11.02
N ALA A 252 -11.42 -12.45 11.78
CA ALA A 252 -11.63 -13.15 13.03
C ALA A 252 -12.30 -12.26 14.10
N ARG A 253 -11.83 -11.01 14.26
CA ARG A 253 -12.45 -10.04 15.17
C ARG A 253 -13.90 -9.72 14.79
N HIS A 254 -14.15 -9.58 13.48
CA HIS A 254 -15.50 -9.32 13.00
C HIS A 254 -16.45 -10.50 13.31
N ARG A 255 -16.04 -11.74 13.03
CA ARG A 255 -16.83 -12.94 13.37
C ARG A 255 -17.07 -13.11 14.87
N ALA A 256 -16.08 -12.79 15.69
CA ALA A 256 -16.22 -12.83 17.14
C ALA A 256 -17.26 -11.82 17.63
N GLY A 257 -17.27 -10.61 17.07
CA GLY A 257 -18.25 -9.57 17.41
C GLY A 257 -19.68 -9.85 16.95
N THR A 258 -19.88 -10.80 16.03
CA THR A 258 -21.20 -11.20 15.53
C THR A 258 -21.76 -12.46 16.19
N ARG A 259 -21.09 -13.05 17.19
CA ARG A 259 -21.61 -14.24 17.87
C ARG A 259 -22.87 -13.90 18.68
N PRO A 260 -23.96 -14.68 18.54
CA PRO A 260 -25.15 -14.50 19.37
C PRO A 260 -24.82 -14.85 20.82
N PHE A 261 -25.16 -13.95 21.73
CA PHE A 261 -25.06 -14.19 23.17
C PHE A 261 -26.10 -15.23 23.59
N VAL A 262 -25.68 -16.38 24.09
CA VAL A 262 -26.58 -17.33 24.74
C VAL A 262 -26.73 -16.87 26.17
N ALA A 263 -27.87 -16.29 26.49
CA ALA A 263 -28.21 -15.94 27.87
C ALA A 263 -28.09 -17.19 28.75
N HIS A 264 -27.35 -17.08 29.85
CA HIS A 264 -27.50 -18.03 30.95
C HIS A 264 -28.99 -18.08 31.32
N ALA A 265 -29.59 -19.25 31.19
CA ALA A 265 -30.97 -19.46 31.59
C ALA A 265 -31.14 -18.98 33.04
N GLU A 266 -32.15 -18.14 33.26
CA GLU A 266 -32.51 -17.69 34.60
C GLU A 266 -32.68 -18.90 35.55
N PRO A 267 -32.21 -18.83 36.80
CA PRO A 267 -32.53 -19.82 37.81
C PRO A 267 -33.99 -19.62 38.24
N GLY A 268 -34.92 -20.15 37.44
CA GLY A 268 -36.34 -19.86 37.62
C GLY A 268 -37.31 -20.91 37.08
N THR A 269 -36.85 -22.09 36.69
CA THR A 269 -37.75 -23.21 36.37
C THR A 269 -37.29 -24.48 37.07
N GLU A 270 -38.09 -24.90 38.04
CA GLU A 270 -38.06 -26.23 38.65
C GLU A 270 -38.36 -27.28 37.56
N HIS A 271 -37.37 -27.59 36.74
CA HIS A 271 -37.26 -28.90 36.15
C HIS A 271 -36.06 -29.56 36.80
N ARG A 272 -36.28 -30.76 37.34
CA ARG A 272 -35.29 -31.60 37.99
C ARG A 272 -34.14 -31.87 37.02
N ALA A 273 -33.17 -30.96 36.99
CA ALA A 273 -31.91 -31.13 36.31
C ALA A 273 -31.17 -32.25 37.03
N GLU A 274 -30.78 -33.28 36.26
CA GLU A 274 -29.73 -34.17 36.71
C GLU A 274 -28.54 -33.34 37.20
N PRO A 275 -27.84 -33.79 38.26
CA PRO A 275 -26.67 -33.07 38.75
C PRO A 275 -25.71 -32.84 37.58
N PRO A 276 -25.12 -31.64 37.46
CA PRO A 276 -24.17 -31.37 36.39
C PRO A 276 -23.10 -32.44 36.46
N ALA A 277 -22.91 -33.15 35.34
CA ALA A 277 -21.80 -34.07 35.18
C ALA A 277 -20.52 -33.33 35.61
N GLU A 278 -19.71 -33.99 36.44
CA GLU A 278 -18.41 -33.46 36.87
C GLU A 278 -17.68 -32.79 35.70
N PRO A 279 -16.96 -31.67 35.93
CA PRO A 279 -16.19 -31.03 34.89
C PRO A 279 -15.24 -32.07 34.29
N ARG A 280 -15.58 -32.57 33.09
CA ARG A 280 -14.68 -33.38 32.27
C ARG A 280 -13.37 -32.62 32.22
N ASP A 281 -12.29 -33.23 32.68
CA ASP A 281 -10.92 -32.73 32.65
C ASP A 281 -10.65 -31.98 31.34
N VAL A 282 -10.86 -30.66 31.34
CA VAL A 282 -10.47 -29.80 30.24
C VAL A 282 -8.98 -29.59 30.46
N PRO A 283 -8.11 -30.02 29.53
CA PRO A 283 -6.67 -29.81 29.67
C PRO A 283 -6.39 -28.33 29.95
N ASP A 284 -5.49 -28.04 30.90
CA ASP A 284 -5.13 -26.68 31.33
C ASP A 284 -4.93 -25.74 30.14
N PHE A 285 -5.94 -24.92 29.85
CA PHE A 285 -5.81 -23.87 28.86
C PHE A 285 -5.00 -22.73 29.46
N PRO A 286 -4.01 -22.20 28.74
CA PRO A 286 -3.10 -21.25 29.33
C PRO A 286 -3.87 -19.97 29.70
N VAL A 287 -3.71 -19.53 30.94
CA VAL A 287 -4.23 -18.25 31.43
C VAL A 287 -3.68 -17.14 30.55
N LEU A 288 -4.54 -16.25 30.04
CA LEU A 288 -4.14 -15.15 29.16
C LEU A 288 -3.65 -13.96 29.98
N PRO A 289 -2.32 -13.72 30.11
CA PRO A 289 -1.80 -12.61 30.89
C PRO A 289 -2.15 -11.26 30.23
N PRO A 290 -2.03 -10.14 30.98
CA PRO A 290 -2.03 -8.82 30.36
C PRO A 290 -0.87 -8.71 29.37
N VAL A 291 -1.13 -8.07 28.22
CA VAL A 291 -0.13 -7.94 27.16
C VAL A 291 0.97 -6.99 27.63
N PRO A 292 2.24 -7.39 27.62
CA PRO A 292 3.33 -6.53 28.05
C PRO A 292 3.51 -5.35 27.09
N ALA A 293 3.90 -4.20 27.66
CA ALA A 293 4.33 -3.04 26.89
C ALA A 293 5.48 -3.41 25.93
N PRO A 294 5.65 -2.69 24.81
CA PRO A 294 6.78 -2.90 23.92
C PRO A 294 8.09 -2.78 24.69
N SER A 295 8.97 -3.80 24.58
CA SER A 295 10.28 -3.70 25.21
C SER A 295 11.16 -2.69 24.46
N GLY A 296 12.15 -2.09 25.14
CA GLY A 296 13.12 -1.20 24.49
C GLY A 296 13.87 -1.86 23.33
N ARG A 297 14.03 -3.19 23.37
CA ARG A 297 14.60 -3.98 22.27
C ARG A 297 13.65 -4.05 21.07
N GLU A 298 12.36 -4.26 21.30
CA GLU A 298 11.36 -4.27 20.23
C GLU A 298 11.29 -2.91 19.53
N THR A 299 11.33 -1.81 20.29
CA THR A 299 11.31 -0.46 19.73
C THR A 299 12.59 -0.15 18.97
N ALA A 300 13.76 -0.55 19.49
CA ALA A 300 15.04 -0.37 18.80
C ALA A 300 15.07 -1.13 17.48
N VAL A 301 14.65 -2.40 17.47
CA VAL A 301 14.56 -3.20 16.23
C VAL A 301 13.62 -2.56 15.22
N ALA A 302 12.44 -2.11 15.65
CA ALA A 302 11.49 -1.44 14.76
C ALA A 302 12.08 -0.15 14.16
N CYS A 303 12.79 0.66 14.95
CA CYS A 303 13.45 1.88 14.48
C CYS A 303 14.57 1.58 13.49
N VAL A 304 15.43 0.60 13.78
CA VAL A 304 16.52 0.19 12.88
C VAL A 304 15.97 -0.36 11.57
N VAL A 305 14.93 -1.20 11.62
CA VAL A 305 14.25 -1.73 10.43
C VAL A 305 13.67 -0.59 9.58
N LEU A 306 12.98 0.36 10.21
CA LEU A 306 12.41 1.51 9.50
C LEU A 306 13.50 2.37 8.85
N ALA A 307 14.56 2.71 9.60
CA ALA A 307 15.67 3.50 9.10
C ALA A 307 16.38 2.81 7.93
N GLY A 308 16.65 1.51 8.04
CA GLY A 308 17.27 0.73 6.97
C GLY A 308 16.41 0.65 5.71
N PHE A 309 15.10 0.44 5.85
CA PHE A 309 14.18 0.43 4.72
C PHE A 309 14.09 1.79 4.03
N VAL A 310 13.99 2.88 4.80
CA VAL A 310 13.97 4.25 4.25
C VAL A 310 15.29 4.57 3.55
N ALA A 311 16.43 4.20 4.14
CA ALA A 311 17.74 4.38 3.51
C ALA A 311 17.86 3.60 2.20
N ALA A 312 17.34 2.38 2.12
CA ALA A 312 17.31 1.60 0.89
C ALA A 312 16.41 2.21 -0.19
N LEU A 313 15.23 2.72 0.21
CA LEU A 313 14.31 3.41 -0.70
C LEU A 313 14.94 4.68 -1.29
N VAL A 314 15.47 5.54 -0.42
CA VAL A 314 16.13 6.79 -0.84
C VAL A 314 17.40 6.49 -1.63
N GLY A 315 18.21 5.53 -1.19
CA GLY A 315 19.42 5.12 -1.88
C GLY A 315 19.14 4.56 -3.28
N SER A 316 18.08 3.74 -3.43
CA SER A 316 17.63 3.24 -4.73
C SER A 316 17.20 4.38 -5.65
N ALA A 317 16.41 5.33 -5.14
CA ALA A 317 15.96 6.49 -5.91
C ALA A 317 17.13 7.40 -6.34
N VAL A 318 18.05 7.71 -5.43
CA VAL A 318 19.23 8.53 -5.70
C VAL A 318 20.16 7.85 -6.69
N TRP A 319 20.42 6.56 -6.53
CA TRP A 319 21.27 5.80 -7.45
C TRP A 319 20.63 5.71 -8.84
N GLY A 320 19.34 5.39 -8.91
CA GLY A 320 18.60 5.39 -10.18
C GLY A 320 18.62 6.77 -10.85
N TYR A 321 18.44 7.85 -10.08
CA TYR A 321 18.52 9.22 -10.59
C TYR A 321 19.93 9.56 -11.10
N GLN A 322 20.98 9.16 -10.39
CA GLN A 322 22.35 9.37 -10.85
C GLN A 322 22.63 8.63 -12.18
N GLN A 323 22.19 7.37 -12.31
CA GLN A 323 22.31 6.62 -13.57
C GLN A 323 21.44 7.21 -14.70
N TYR A 324 20.33 7.85 -14.35
CA TYR A 324 19.47 8.55 -15.30
C TYR A 324 20.11 9.86 -15.78
N ALA A 325 20.69 10.64 -14.86
CA ALA A 325 21.36 11.91 -15.15
C ALA A 325 22.76 11.76 -15.77
N ASP A 326 23.36 10.58 -15.67
CA ASP A 326 24.64 10.24 -16.29
C ASP A 326 24.42 9.80 -17.75
N TYR A 327 24.55 10.76 -18.65
CA TYR A 327 24.48 10.57 -20.10
C TYR A 327 25.51 11.46 -20.79
N PRO A 328 26.03 11.04 -21.97
CA PRO A 328 26.98 11.84 -22.72
C PRO A 328 26.29 13.11 -23.22
N ARG A 329 26.95 14.26 -23.12
CA ARG A 329 26.48 15.53 -23.68
C ARG A 329 27.33 15.88 -24.88
N TYR A 330 26.70 16.29 -25.97
CA TYR A 330 27.40 16.57 -27.22
C TYR A 330 27.18 18.01 -27.68
N THR A 331 28.24 18.59 -28.22
CA THR A 331 28.18 19.69 -29.18
C THR A 331 28.28 19.15 -30.59
N VAL A 332 27.77 19.91 -31.55
CA VAL A 332 27.81 19.57 -32.96
C VAL A 332 28.64 20.60 -33.70
N ALA A 333 29.61 20.12 -34.48
CA ALA A 333 30.33 20.95 -35.44
C ALA A 333 30.59 20.15 -36.72
N ALA A 334 30.29 20.75 -37.87
CA ALA A 334 30.58 20.11 -39.15
C ALA A 334 32.01 20.39 -39.60
N PRO A 335 32.84 19.38 -39.87
CA PRO A 335 34.11 19.60 -40.54
C PRO A 335 33.91 20.13 -41.96
N ASP A 336 34.85 20.93 -42.48
CA ASP A 336 34.79 21.41 -43.87
C ASP A 336 34.94 20.28 -44.90
N ARG A 337 35.61 19.20 -44.50
CA ARG A 337 35.83 18.02 -45.33
C ARG A 337 35.61 16.73 -44.55
N LEU A 338 34.97 15.77 -45.20
CA LEU A 338 34.68 14.46 -44.64
C LEU A 338 35.06 13.39 -45.66
N ARG A 339 36.06 12.55 -45.33
CA ARG A 339 36.54 11.46 -46.22
C ARG A 339 36.86 11.91 -47.66
N GLY A 340 37.33 13.14 -47.83
CA GLY A 340 37.67 13.73 -49.13
C GLY A 340 36.53 14.43 -49.86
N TYR A 341 35.31 14.42 -49.31
CA TYR A 341 34.19 15.22 -49.78
C TYR A 341 34.16 16.58 -49.09
N GLU A 342 33.74 17.62 -49.83
CA GLU A 342 33.60 18.97 -49.31
C GLU A 342 32.20 19.18 -48.76
N ARG A 343 32.10 19.96 -47.68
CA ARG A 343 30.83 20.41 -47.12
C ARG A 343 30.12 21.32 -48.14
N LEU A 344 28.89 20.97 -48.47
CA LEU A 344 28.01 21.76 -49.32
C LEU A 344 27.06 22.55 -48.41
N GLU A 345 26.87 23.82 -48.72
CA GLU A 345 25.96 24.73 -47.99
C GLU A 345 24.79 25.09 -48.90
N ASP A 346 23.62 25.36 -48.30
CA ASP A 346 22.40 25.82 -48.99
C ASP A 346 21.90 24.91 -50.12
N THR A 347 22.12 23.60 -49.99
CA THR A 347 21.66 22.64 -51.01
C THR A 347 20.16 22.35 -50.90
N PRO A 348 19.46 22.02 -52.00
CA PRO A 348 18.06 21.58 -51.94
C PRO A 348 17.84 20.37 -51.05
N VAL A 349 18.83 19.46 -50.97
CA VAL A 349 18.79 18.28 -50.10
C VAL A 349 18.86 18.70 -48.63
N GLN A 350 19.71 19.67 -48.30
CA GLN A 350 19.82 20.21 -46.94
C GLN A 350 18.50 20.86 -46.51
N GLN A 351 17.94 21.75 -47.34
CA GLN A 351 16.67 22.42 -47.05
C GLN A 351 15.50 21.42 -46.91
N LEU A 352 15.45 20.41 -47.77
CA LEU A 352 14.46 19.34 -47.65
C LEU A 352 14.62 18.59 -46.33
N THR A 353 15.86 18.22 -45.98
CA THR A 353 16.16 17.49 -44.73
C THR A 353 15.78 18.31 -43.50
N GLU A 354 16.18 19.58 -43.45
CA GLU A 354 15.83 20.51 -42.37
C GLU A 354 14.29 20.69 -42.26
N SER A 355 13.58 20.76 -43.39
CA SER A 355 12.11 20.86 -43.39
C SER A 355 11.41 19.59 -42.88
N LEU A 356 11.97 18.41 -43.18
CA LEU A 356 11.44 17.11 -42.75
C LEU A 356 11.72 16.84 -41.27
N MET A 357 12.80 17.39 -40.71
CA MET A 357 13.16 17.21 -39.31
C MET A 357 12.23 17.94 -38.34
N GLY A 358 11.70 19.12 -38.72
CA GLY A 358 10.65 19.85 -38.01
C GLY A 358 10.78 19.88 -36.47
N GLU A 359 9.65 19.96 -35.75
CA GLU A 359 9.59 19.77 -34.29
C GLU A 359 9.69 18.29 -33.86
N SER A 360 9.57 17.33 -34.78
CA SER A 360 9.38 15.92 -34.43
C SER A 360 10.65 15.18 -34.01
N LEU A 361 11.81 15.58 -34.51
CA LEU A 361 13.09 14.88 -34.27
C LEU A 361 13.87 15.45 -33.07
N ALA A 362 13.64 16.72 -32.73
CA ALA A 362 14.32 17.41 -31.64
C ALA A 362 13.58 17.29 -30.29
N GLY A 363 12.26 17.13 -30.29
CA GLY A 363 11.45 17.22 -29.07
C GLY A 363 11.65 18.55 -28.32
N ASP A 364 11.21 18.62 -27.07
CA ASP A 364 11.47 19.76 -26.19
C ASP A 364 12.95 19.76 -25.75
N GLY A 365 13.77 20.62 -26.37
CA GLY A 365 15.16 20.88 -25.95
C GLY A 365 16.27 20.25 -26.80
N GLY A 366 15.94 19.47 -27.84
CA GLY A 366 16.91 19.01 -28.82
C GLY A 366 17.39 20.13 -29.75
N ARG A 367 18.67 20.09 -30.12
CA ARG A 367 19.28 20.99 -31.10
C ARG A 367 19.48 20.23 -32.41
N PRO A 368 18.63 20.45 -33.43
CA PRO A 368 18.75 19.77 -34.71
C PRO A 368 19.98 20.25 -35.48
N PHE A 369 20.52 19.37 -36.32
CA PHE A 369 21.57 19.67 -37.28
C PHE A 369 21.38 18.86 -38.56
N ALA A 370 21.81 19.43 -39.68
CA ALA A 370 21.86 18.75 -40.96
C ALA A 370 23.09 19.24 -41.74
N TYR A 371 23.87 18.32 -42.29
CA TYR A 371 25.05 18.62 -43.09
C TYR A 371 25.10 17.74 -44.34
N VAL A 372 25.49 18.34 -45.46
CA VAL A 372 25.61 17.65 -46.74
C VAL A 372 27.06 17.70 -47.21
N TYR A 373 27.59 16.57 -47.64
CA TYR A 373 28.94 16.43 -48.16
C TYR A 373 28.91 15.85 -49.56
N GLY A 374 29.76 16.36 -50.43
CA GLY A 374 29.79 15.93 -51.80
C GLY A 374 30.90 16.56 -52.63
N ARG A 375 30.63 16.64 -53.93
CA ARG A 375 31.52 17.25 -54.92
C ARG A 375 31.00 18.62 -55.32
N LYS A 376 31.67 19.67 -54.85
CA LYS A 376 31.26 21.07 -55.06
C LYS A 376 31.28 21.48 -56.53
N ASP A 377 32.25 20.97 -57.29
CA ASP A 377 32.38 21.18 -58.74
C ASP A 377 31.21 20.61 -59.55
N GLN A 378 30.56 19.57 -59.04
CA GLN A 378 29.46 18.85 -59.70
C GLN A 378 28.10 19.12 -59.04
N ASN A 379 28.06 19.91 -57.97
CA ASN A 379 26.91 20.09 -57.10
C ASN A 379 26.22 18.76 -56.71
N LEU A 380 27.03 17.73 -56.47
CA LEU A 380 26.57 16.35 -56.24
C LEU A 380 26.67 16.00 -54.76
N ALA A 381 25.52 15.88 -54.09
CA ALA A 381 25.43 15.40 -52.71
C ALA A 381 25.67 13.88 -52.66
N LEU A 382 26.62 13.44 -51.83
CA LEU A 382 27.02 12.03 -51.72
C LEU A 382 26.78 11.46 -50.32
N VAL A 383 26.88 12.30 -49.29
CA VAL A 383 26.60 11.93 -47.91
C VAL A 383 25.75 13.04 -47.28
N THR A 384 24.64 12.67 -46.67
CA THR A 384 23.81 13.59 -45.88
C THR A 384 23.76 13.05 -44.47
N VAL A 385 24.06 13.89 -43.48
CA VAL A 385 23.95 13.54 -42.06
C VAL A 385 23.00 14.51 -41.41
N PHE A 386 22.07 13.99 -40.62
CA PHE A 386 21.12 14.82 -39.91
C PHE A 386 20.69 14.17 -38.61
N GLY A 387 20.30 14.96 -37.64
CA GLY A 387 19.95 14.47 -36.32
C GLY A 387 19.79 15.59 -35.31
N ALA A 388 19.76 15.24 -34.03
CA ALA A 388 19.70 16.19 -32.95
C ALA A 388 20.60 15.76 -31.79
N VAL A 389 21.15 16.75 -31.07
CA VAL A 389 21.80 16.54 -29.77
C VAL A 389 20.97 17.19 -28.68
N GLY A 390 20.95 16.63 -27.48
CA GLY A 390 20.09 17.12 -26.42
C GLY A 390 19.92 16.08 -25.32
N ASP A 391 18.80 16.16 -24.62
CA ASP A 391 18.40 15.15 -23.65
C ASP A 391 17.52 14.11 -24.34
N PHE A 392 18.14 12.98 -24.70
CA PHE A 392 17.49 11.83 -25.31
C PHE A 392 17.50 10.63 -24.36
N HIS A 393 17.31 10.83 -23.05
CA HIS A 393 17.41 9.76 -22.04
C HIS A 393 16.55 8.51 -22.31
N ASP A 394 15.44 8.66 -23.05
CA ASP A 394 14.55 7.55 -23.46
C ASP A 394 15.06 6.78 -24.69
N MET A 395 16.16 7.21 -25.31
CA MET A 395 16.78 6.61 -26.49
C MET A 395 17.54 5.33 -26.14
N THR A 396 16.79 4.29 -25.83
CA THR A 396 17.26 2.91 -25.65
C THR A 396 17.50 2.21 -27.00
N SER A 397 18.13 1.03 -27.00
CA SER A 397 18.28 0.21 -28.22
C SER A 397 16.94 -0.06 -28.91
N ASP A 398 15.90 -0.31 -28.11
CA ASP A 398 14.56 -0.61 -28.58
C ASP A 398 13.89 0.66 -29.13
N ALA A 399 14.18 1.82 -28.55
CA ALA A 399 13.74 3.11 -29.09
C ALA A 399 14.42 3.42 -30.43
N VAL A 400 15.72 3.12 -30.59
CA VAL A 400 16.43 3.23 -31.88
C VAL A 400 15.84 2.27 -32.90
N GLU A 401 15.48 1.05 -32.50
CA GLU A 401 14.80 0.09 -33.37
C GLU A 401 13.42 0.60 -33.82
N SER A 402 12.62 1.13 -32.89
CA SER A 402 11.31 1.72 -33.21
C SER A 402 11.47 2.92 -34.15
N PHE A 403 12.37 3.85 -33.83
CA PHE A 403 12.62 5.05 -34.63
C PHE A 403 13.10 4.69 -36.05
N HIS A 404 14.00 3.71 -36.17
CA HIS A 404 14.47 3.24 -37.47
C HIS A 404 13.37 2.48 -38.24
N GLY A 405 12.50 1.74 -37.54
CA GLY A 405 11.32 1.10 -38.11
C GLY A 405 10.27 2.07 -38.62
N ASP A 406 10.07 3.20 -37.94
CA ASP A 406 9.22 4.30 -38.40
C ASP A 406 9.79 4.96 -39.66
N PHE A 407 11.12 5.14 -39.70
CA PHE A 407 11.81 5.62 -40.90
C PHE A 407 11.64 4.64 -42.09
N GLU A 408 11.83 3.34 -41.87
CA GLU A 408 11.59 2.31 -42.88
C GLU A 408 10.14 2.32 -43.37
N SER A 409 9.18 2.38 -42.46
CA SER A 409 7.75 2.43 -42.76
C SER A 409 7.39 3.68 -43.57
N GLY A 410 8.02 4.82 -43.26
CA GLY A 410 7.89 6.06 -44.03
C GLY A 410 8.40 5.91 -45.47
N LEU A 411 9.55 5.26 -45.67
CA LEU A 411 10.08 4.98 -47.01
C LEU A 411 9.13 4.09 -47.81
N ILE A 412 8.65 3.00 -47.21
CA ILE A 412 7.69 2.07 -47.85
C ILE A 412 6.38 2.81 -48.18
N GLY A 413 5.89 3.67 -47.29
CA GLY A 413 4.70 4.50 -47.51
C GLY A 413 4.82 5.44 -48.71
N THR A 414 6.05 5.86 -49.05
CA THR A 414 6.33 6.66 -50.26
C THR A 414 6.55 5.82 -51.53
N GLY A 415 6.39 4.49 -51.45
CA GLY A 415 6.54 3.57 -52.57
C GLY A 415 7.98 3.12 -52.84
N LEU A 416 8.91 3.37 -51.91
CA LEU A 416 10.30 2.94 -52.03
C LEU A 416 10.47 1.52 -51.49
N THR A 417 11.36 0.74 -52.13
CA THR A 417 11.67 -0.64 -51.71
C THR A 417 12.90 -0.65 -50.80
N THR A 418 12.82 -1.39 -49.69
CA THR A 418 13.89 -1.58 -48.72
C THR A 418 14.45 -3.00 -48.84
N ASN A 419 15.77 -3.17 -48.68
CA ASN A 419 16.46 -4.47 -48.81
C ASN A 419 16.82 -5.09 -47.45
N GLY A 420 16.09 -4.72 -46.39
CA GLY A 420 16.23 -5.22 -45.03
C GLY A 420 17.08 -4.35 -44.10
N THR A 421 16.85 -4.49 -42.80
CA THR A 421 17.54 -3.77 -41.71
C THR A 421 18.55 -4.68 -41.00
N VAL A 422 19.71 -4.13 -40.62
CA VAL A 422 20.76 -4.81 -39.84
C VAL A 422 21.15 -3.95 -38.63
N SER A 423 21.33 -4.58 -37.48
CA SER A 423 21.96 -3.93 -36.32
C SER A 423 23.47 -3.88 -36.51
N ALA A 424 24.09 -2.72 -36.32
CA ALA A 424 25.52 -2.50 -36.48
C ALA A 424 26.18 -2.07 -35.17
N ASP A 425 27.50 -2.25 -35.05
CA ASP A 425 28.28 -1.71 -33.94
C ASP A 425 28.24 -0.16 -33.99
N PRO A 426 27.79 0.53 -32.93
CA PRO A 426 27.73 2.00 -32.90
C PRO A 426 29.10 2.67 -32.74
N GLY A 427 30.17 1.93 -32.42
CA GLY A 427 31.53 2.43 -32.26
C GLY A 427 31.81 3.10 -30.90
N ARG A 428 32.85 3.95 -30.86
CA ARG A 428 33.43 4.55 -29.64
C ARG A 428 32.42 5.28 -28.77
N LEU A 429 31.48 5.98 -29.38
CA LEU A 429 30.50 6.82 -28.69
C LEU A 429 29.37 6.00 -28.05
N GLY A 430 29.37 4.67 -28.21
CA GLY A 430 28.36 3.79 -27.63
C GLY A 430 26.96 4.02 -28.21
N GLY A 431 25.94 3.49 -27.53
CA GLY A 431 24.54 3.55 -27.94
C GLY A 431 24.11 2.35 -28.79
N ALA A 432 23.23 2.58 -29.75
CA ALA A 432 22.80 1.59 -30.74
C ALA A 432 22.85 2.17 -32.15
N MET A 433 23.06 1.31 -33.15
CA MET A 433 23.06 1.69 -34.56
C MET A 433 22.32 0.65 -35.40
N ARG A 434 21.49 1.12 -36.33
CA ARG A 434 20.79 0.27 -37.31
C ARG A 434 20.94 0.85 -38.70
N CYS A 435 21.12 -0.03 -39.68
CA CYS A 435 21.30 0.35 -41.07
C CYS A 435 20.31 -0.39 -41.96
N LEU A 436 19.81 0.28 -42.98
CA LEU A 436 19.05 -0.31 -44.07
C LEU A 436 19.53 0.24 -45.42
N SER A 437 19.17 -0.44 -46.49
CA SER A 437 19.33 0.08 -47.85
C SER A 437 18.00 0.14 -48.57
N TYR A 438 17.81 1.16 -49.40
CA TYR A 438 16.59 1.36 -50.16
C TYR A 438 16.87 1.91 -51.56
N GLN A 439 15.96 1.70 -52.49
CA GLN A 439 16.06 2.23 -53.84
C GLN A 439 15.43 3.63 -53.90
N ALA A 440 16.22 4.66 -54.22
CA ALA A 440 15.73 6.02 -54.37
C ALA A 440 14.96 6.19 -55.71
N LEU A 441 14.13 7.25 -55.80
CA LEU A 441 13.31 7.56 -56.99
C LEU A 441 14.11 7.74 -58.30
N GLY A 442 15.43 7.94 -58.21
CA GLY A 442 16.35 8.00 -59.36
C GLY A 442 17.02 6.67 -59.73
N GLY A 443 16.59 5.54 -59.13
CA GLY A 443 17.11 4.19 -59.41
C GLY A 443 18.38 3.81 -58.66
N GLY A 444 19.07 4.77 -58.03
CA GLY A 444 20.26 4.53 -57.19
C GLY A 444 19.90 3.92 -55.84
N LEU A 445 20.76 3.02 -55.34
CA LEU A 445 20.66 2.47 -53.99
C LEU A 445 21.26 3.47 -52.98
N VAL A 446 20.55 3.69 -51.88
CA VAL A 446 20.94 4.56 -50.77
C VAL A 446 20.94 3.76 -49.48
N ASN A 447 22.00 3.89 -48.70
CA ASN A 447 22.12 3.32 -47.37
C ASN A 447 21.74 4.39 -46.33
N ALA A 448 20.90 4.02 -45.37
CA ALA A 448 20.54 4.83 -44.23
C ALA A 448 20.97 4.14 -42.94
N CYS A 449 21.88 4.76 -42.20
CA CYS A 449 22.34 4.26 -40.91
C CYS A 449 21.95 5.25 -39.81
N THR A 450 21.07 4.81 -38.93
CA THR A 450 20.57 5.58 -37.79
C THR A 450 21.31 5.16 -36.53
N TRP A 451 21.78 6.14 -35.76
CA TRP A 451 22.30 5.91 -34.40
C TRP A 451 21.39 6.58 -33.38
N GLY A 452 21.45 6.07 -32.15
CA GLY A 452 20.89 6.75 -31.00
C GLY A 452 21.60 6.36 -29.72
N ASP A 453 21.76 7.35 -28.85
CA ASP A 453 22.22 7.24 -27.49
C ASP A 453 21.45 8.27 -26.62
N LYS A 454 21.71 8.29 -25.31
CA LYS A 454 20.99 9.17 -24.38
C LYS A 454 21.22 10.68 -24.59
N GLY A 455 22.20 11.07 -25.40
CA GLY A 455 22.58 12.46 -25.70
C GLY A 455 22.46 12.88 -27.16
N SER A 456 22.30 11.92 -28.09
CA SER A 456 22.17 12.20 -29.52
C SER A 456 21.37 11.14 -30.27
N VAL A 457 20.70 11.57 -31.33
CA VAL A 457 20.06 10.70 -32.32
C VAL A 457 20.32 11.27 -33.71
N GLY A 458 20.52 10.42 -34.70
CA GLY A 458 20.67 10.89 -36.08
C GLY A 458 20.79 9.79 -37.10
N THR A 459 20.78 10.18 -38.36
CA THR A 459 20.86 9.29 -39.51
C THR A 459 21.89 9.80 -40.51
N VAL A 460 22.70 8.89 -41.04
CA VAL A 460 23.60 9.12 -42.18
C VAL A 460 23.04 8.43 -43.41
N LEU A 461 22.75 9.22 -44.44
CA LEU A 461 22.40 8.76 -45.77
C LEU A 461 23.64 8.80 -46.67
N SER A 462 23.88 7.72 -47.42
CA SER A 462 24.99 7.65 -48.37
C SER A 462 24.62 6.79 -49.57
N ALA A 463 25.18 7.11 -50.74
CA ALA A 463 25.03 6.26 -51.92
C ALA A 463 25.67 4.88 -51.67
N ASP A 464 25.00 3.81 -52.10
CA ASP A 464 25.55 2.47 -51.98
C ASP A 464 26.74 2.29 -52.95
N SER A 465 27.86 1.83 -52.41
CA SER A 465 29.08 1.54 -53.16
C SER A 465 29.17 0.09 -53.63
N GLY A 466 28.13 -0.72 -53.37
CA GLY A 466 28.10 -2.15 -53.67
C GLY A 466 28.97 -2.99 -52.72
N ARG A 467 29.43 -2.39 -51.61
CA ARG A 467 30.29 -3.03 -50.60
C ARG A 467 29.51 -3.50 -49.36
N GLY A 468 28.19 -3.38 -49.39
CA GLY A 468 27.28 -3.84 -48.33
C GLY A 468 27.10 -2.86 -47.17
N LEU A 469 26.15 -3.20 -46.29
CA LEU A 469 25.71 -2.35 -45.17
C LEU A 469 26.80 -2.09 -44.12
N GLU A 470 27.75 -3.01 -43.94
CA GLU A 470 28.87 -2.81 -42.99
C GLU A 470 29.75 -1.62 -43.40
N THR A 471 29.99 -1.44 -44.70
CA THR A 471 30.75 -0.27 -45.18
C THR A 471 29.98 1.04 -44.94
N ALA A 472 28.64 0.99 -45.00
CA ALA A 472 27.79 2.12 -44.66
C ALA A 472 27.82 2.41 -43.15
N ALA A 473 27.84 1.37 -42.31
CA ALA A 473 28.01 1.52 -40.87
C ALA A 473 29.38 2.12 -40.51
N ASP A 474 30.47 1.68 -41.15
CA ASP A 474 31.81 2.28 -41.00
C ASP A 474 31.83 3.77 -41.34
N LEU A 475 31.17 4.14 -42.42
CA LEU A 475 31.00 5.54 -42.81
C LEU A 475 30.19 6.27 -41.75
N ALA A 476 29.03 5.75 -41.35
CA ALA A 476 28.16 6.39 -40.37
C ALA A 476 28.86 6.62 -39.03
N ARG A 477 29.64 5.66 -38.54
CA ARG A 477 30.50 5.81 -37.36
C ARG A 477 31.52 6.94 -37.53
N ALA A 478 32.25 6.95 -38.65
CA ALA A 478 33.25 7.98 -38.91
C ALA A 478 32.61 9.38 -39.05
N VAL A 479 31.41 9.48 -39.61
CA VAL A 479 30.65 10.73 -39.71
C VAL A 479 30.18 11.18 -38.33
N ARG A 480 29.54 10.29 -37.56
CA ARG A 480 29.07 10.59 -36.19
C ARG A 480 30.22 11.10 -35.32
N GLU A 481 31.36 10.44 -35.35
CA GLU A 481 32.55 10.84 -34.58
C GLU A 481 33.19 12.15 -35.06
N ALA A 482 33.03 12.49 -36.33
CA ALA A 482 33.53 13.75 -36.88
C ALA A 482 32.61 14.94 -36.57
N VAL A 483 31.31 14.68 -36.41
CA VAL A 483 30.28 15.70 -36.22
C VAL A 483 29.94 15.95 -34.75
N LEU A 484 29.99 14.90 -33.91
CA LEU A 484 29.68 14.98 -32.48
C LEU A 484 30.96 15.16 -31.64
N HIS A 485 30.91 16.08 -30.69
CA HIS A 485 32.01 16.35 -29.76
C HIS A 485 31.50 16.38 -28.32
N GLU A 486 32.07 15.55 -27.45
CA GLU A 486 31.65 15.48 -26.03
C GLU A 486 31.89 16.83 -25.31
N GLU A 487 30.83 17.39 -24.72
CA GLU A 487 30.92 18.56 -23.85
C GLU A 487 31.65 18.18 -22.57
N GLY A 488 32.87 18.72 -22.40
CA GLY A 488 33.68 18.48 -21.19
C GLY A 488 34.75 17.40 -21.33
N GLY A 489 35.08 16.97 -22.55
CA GLY A 489 36.30 16.20 -22.81
C GLY A 489 37.55 16.96 -22.37
N ARG A 490 38.27 16.39 -21.40
CA ARG A 490 39.65 16.77 -21.05
C ARG A 490 40.63 16.38 -22.15
#